data_AF-A0A8T0V6W2-F1
#
_entry.id   AF-A0A8T0V6W2-F1
#
_cell.length_a   1.000
_cell.length_b   1.000
_cell.length_c   1.000
_cell.angle_alpha   90.00
_cell.angle_beta   90.00
_cell.angle_gamma   90.00
#
_symmetry.space_group_name_H-M   'P 1'
#
loop_
_entity.id
_entity.type
_entity.pdbx_description
1 polymer ?
#
loop_
_entity_poly.entity_id
_entity_poly.type
_entity_poly.pdbx_seq_one_letter_code
_entity_poly.pdbx_strand_id
1 'polypeptide(L)'
;MDFSEQDVDVFGEDYDVQDGGAEAEADGGGDSSGSSSPSSSSSSSAAASSSSSSGGSSRSSSDGAAGEGEDGADEGDAEEYDSSNLDGDEEVEEERDLFGSDNEDYVRTPARSQYLVPVLPAIRNTNNHSRGGFGGRGGRGPPLLPRPGGHPGRHNFGYGRFGNGRNVEGLVSDLKLNKSEETLSRKAVAFQEPSEIGCLSRVEGGGVFFDDRSLRLFKREICDYVGADLNKGFESFIEKKDLGSEGFGDLLACIRSRPIILQNNIHFVTYRNNLNKILATAYLREPWKMGVHKRMGVVYLDVHKLPERPKSEMERRRCYWGYSFENLATENSFNEDGGGIDANVEYCSVIKTKLGAHRIIMGAEMDCCDATDDGRRFYVELKTSRELEYHTVEAYEKEKLLRFWIQSFLAGVPYVVVGFRNDAGILVRTERLRTKDITQKVKAKNYWQGGVCLAFADEVLCWLYGTVKENEDYVLQFVHPCNRLELLRAQSPCPEALTLHVQQLSGAAD
;
A
#
# COMPACT_ATOMS: atom_id res chain seq x y z
N MET A 1 2.44 32.71 -5.85
CA MET A 1 3.32 31.57 -6.18
C MET A 1 3.81 31.08 -4.85
N ASP A 2 3.17 30.04 -4.35
CA ASP A 2 3.46 29.43 -3.07
C ASP A 2 3.08 27.95 -3.26
N PHE A 3 4.09 27.13 -3.50
CA PHE A 3 3.97 25.70 -3.80
C PHE A 3 4.65 24.97 -2.66
N SER A 4 3.88 24.57 -1.65
CA SER A 4 4.29 23.57 -0.67
C SER A 4 4.06 22.18 -1.28
N GLU A 5 5.01 21.73 -2.09
CA GLU A 5 5.03 20.37 -2.65
C GLU A 5 5.72 19.44 -1.64
N GLN A 6 4.92 18.53 -1.07
CA GLN A 6 5.39 17.41 -0.27
C GLN A 6 5.60 16.22 -1.22
N ASP A 7 6.87 15.83 -1.38
CA ASP A 7 7.32 14.69 -2.16
C ASP A 7 6.98 13.39 -1.41
N VAL A 8 6.49 12.35 -2.14
CA VAL A 8 6.23 11.04 -1.54
C VAL A 8 6.64 9.88 -2.46
N ASP A 9 7.60 9.08 -2.00
CA ASP A 9 7.79 7.70 -2.47
C ASP A 9 6.84 6.83 -1.64
N VAL A 10 5.65 6.55 -2.18
CA VAL A 10 4.46 6.08 -1.43
C VAL A 10 4.70 4.80 -0.59
N PHE A 11 5.79 4.06 -0.82
CA PHE A 11 6.16 2.84 -0.05
C PHE A 11 7.64 2.76 0.33
N GLY A 12 8.43 3.81 0.09
CA GLY A 12 9.78 4.01 0.60
C GLY A 12 9.75 5.20 1.55
N GLU A 13 10.06 4.96 2.82
CA GLU A 13 9.99 5.89 3.96
C GLU A 13 10.08 7.41 3.65
N ASP A 14 9.13 8.19 4.18
CA ASP A 14 9.13 9.66 4.08
C ASP A 14 8.92 10.40 5.41
N TYR A 15 9.26 11.69 5.30
CA TYR A 15 9.76 12.67 6.27
C TYR A 15 8.82 13.09 7.42
N ASP A 16 9.43 13.28 8.59
CA ASP A 16 8.83 13.97 9.72
C ASP A 16 8.85 15.50 9.48
N VAL A 17 7.69 16.14 9.44
CA VAL A 17 7.54 17.61 9.37
C VAL A 17 7.93 18.21 10.72
N GLN A 18 8.97 19.04 10.75
CA GLN A 18 9.22 19.95 11.88
C GLN A 18 8.19 21.08 11.82
N ASP A 19 7.39 21.20 12.88
CA ASP A 19 6.56 22.38 13.12
C ASP A 19 7.50 23.56 13.47
N GLY A 20 7.83 24.36 12.46
CA GLY A 20 8.64 25.56 12.60
C GLY A 20 7.84 26.66 13.26
N GLY A 21 7.80 26.67 14.59
CA GLY A 21 7.33 27.79 15.38
C GLY A 21 8.15 29.04 15.05
N ALA A 22 7.48 30.04 14.46
CA ALA A 22 8.05 31.34 14.18
C ALA A 22 8.31 32.09 15.49
N GLU A 23 9.58 32.22 15.89
CA GLU A 23 10.01 33.27 16.81
C GLU A 23 10.72 34.35 16.01
N ALA A 24 10.05 35.51 15.95
CA ALA A 24 10.62 36.76 15.50
C ALA A 24 11.43 37.35 16.64
N GLU A 25 12.72 37.60 16.45
CA GLU A 25 13.44 38.58 17.27
C GLU A 25 14.43 39.38 16.43
N ALA A 26 14.46 40.67 16.77
CA ALA A 26 15.05 41.75 16.00
C ALA A 26 16.56 41.88 16.20
N ASP A 27 17.24 42.31 15.14
CA ASP A 27 18.64 42.71 15.15
C ASP A 27 18.79 44.10 15.81
N GLY A 28 19.79 44.26 16.68
CA GLY A 28 20.06 45.53 17.34
C GLY A 28 21.13 45.51 18.45
N GLY A 29 22.41 45.65 18.06
CA GLY A 29 23.34 46.60 18.71
C GLY A 29 24.21 46.14 19.90
N GLY A 30 25.53 46.07 19.65
CA GLY A 30 26.54 46.95 20.27
C GLY A 30 26.94 46.82 21.76
N ASP A 31 28.16 46.32 21.96
CA ASP A 31 29.20 46.71 22.92
C ASP A 31 29.05 46.57 24.46
N SER A 32 29.96 45.72 24.99
CA SER A 32 30.98 46.00 26.02
C SER A 32 30.79 45.62 27.51
N SER A 33 31.82 44.89 27.98
CA SER A 33 32.48 44.91 29.30
C SER A 33 31.98 44.01 30.46
N GLY A 34 32.95 43.39 31.15
CA GLY A 34 32.90 43.25 32.61
C GLY A 34 32.96 41.85 33.23
N SER A 35 34.19 41.33 33.39
CA SER A 35 34.70 40.47 34.49
C SER A 35 33.77 40.02 35.63
N SER A 36 33.83 38.72 36.02
CA SER A 36 34.46 38.23 37.27
C SER A 36 33.95 36.83 37.69
N SER A 37 34.81 36.14 38.44
CA SER A 37 34.93 34.68 38.60
C SER A 37 34.08 34.07 39.76
N PRO A 38 34.37 32.87 40.32
CA PRO A 38 33.40 31.80 40.48
C PRO A 38 33.03 31.54 41.96
N SER A 39 32.07 30.64 42.22
CA SER A 39 32.01 29.98 43.53
C SER A 39 31.45 28.56 43.45
N SER A 40 32.09 27.72 44.25
CA SER A 40 31.93 26.29 44.47
C SER A 40 31.12 26.02 45.75
N SER A 41 30.43 24.87 45.79
CA SER A 41 30.19 24.01 46.98
C SER A 41 29.20 22.91 46.54
N SER A 42 29.46 21.59 46.54
CA SER A 42 29.98 20.61 47.51
C SER A 42 28.96 20.08 48.54
N SER A 43 28.64 18.79 48.41
CA SER A 43 28.23 17.79 49.44
C SER A 43 26.85 17.97 50.10
N SER A 44 26.04 16.98 50.50
CA SER A 44 26.25 15.62 51.06
C SER A 44 24.83 14.99 51.21
N SER A 45 24.53 13.76 50.75
CA SER A 45 24.60 12.43 51.41
C SER A 45 23.60 12.11 52.54
N ALA A 46 23.22 10.81 52.59
CA ALA A 46 22.47 10.01 53.60
C ALA A 46 20.96 9.88 53.33
N ALA A 47 20.37 8.73 53.00
CA ALA A 47 20.45 7.35 53.52
C ALA A 47 19.87 7.17 54.94
N ALA A 48 18.73 6.49 55.04
CA ALA A 48 18.35 5.65 56.19
C ALA A 48 17.24 4.65 55.82
N SER A 49 17.62 3.38 55.85
CA SER A 49 16.84 2.15 56.03
C SER A 49 16.10 2.16 57.39
N SER A 50 15.06 1.36 57.68
CA SER A 50 15.11 -0.11 57.74
C SER A 50 13.84 -0.69 58.37
N SER A 51 13.50 -1.93 57.93
CA SER A 51 13.08 -3.11 58.74
C SER A 51 11.74 -3.09 59.52
N SER A 52 11.02 -4.19 59.75
CA SER A 52 11.08 -5.61 59.36
C SER A 52 9.86 -6.35 59.94
N SER A 53 9.42 -7.45 59.33
CA SER A 53 9.29 -8.82 59.95
C SER A 53 7.82 -9.22 60.16
N SER A 54 7.36 -10.47 60.15
CA SER A 54 7.83 -11.81 59.73
C SER A 54 6.66 -12.78 60.00
N GLY A 55 6.63 -13.96 59.36
CA GLY A 55 5.90 -15.12 59.90
C GLY A 55 5.26 -16.05 58.87
N GLY A 56 5.86 -17.22 58.64
CA GLY A 56 5.35 -18.30 57.79
C GLY A 56 4.54 -19.36 58.55
N SER A 57 4.06 -20.38 57.81
CA SER A 57 3.68 -21.72 58.30
C SER A 57 3.49 -22.67 57.10
N SER A 58 4.02 -23.88 57.23
CA SER A 58 4.01 -25.02 56.30
C SER A 58 3.54 -26.28 57.04
N ARG A 59 2.72 -27.18 56.44
CA ARG A 59 2.52 -28.68 56.63
C ARG A 59 1.57 -29.21 55.50
N SER A 60 1.92 -30.11 54.55
CA SER A 60 1.85 -31.61 54.51
C SER A 60 0.50 -32.23 54.98
N SER A 61 -0.20 -33.21 54.36
CA SER A 61 0.13 -34.52 53.72
C SER A 61 -1.15 -35.07 52.97
N SER A 62 -1.12 -35.78 51.82
CA SER A 62 -1.00 -37.25 51.50
C SER A 62 -2.33 -38.05 51.26
N ASP A 63 -2.25 -38.97 50.26
CA ASP A 63 -3.03 -40.21 49.96
C ASP A 63 -4.50 -40.13 49.44
N GLY A 64 -5.03 -40.99 48.56
CA GLY A 64 -4.57 -42.18 47.82
C GLY A 64 -5.75 -42.98 47.17
N ALA A 65 -5.48 -43.62 46.01
CA ALA A 65 -5.96 -44.92 45.45
C ALA A 65 -7.45 -45.35 45.21
N ALA A 66 -7.69 -45.80 43.95
CA ALA A 66 -8.23 -47.11 43.46
C ALA A 66 -9.74 -47.52 43.44
N GLY A 67 -10.11 -48.26 42.37
CA GLY A 67 -11.27 -49.19 42.20
C GLY A 67 -12.15 -48.88 40.96
N GLU A 68 -12.04 -49.54 39.79
CA GLU A 68 -12.51 -50.89 39.35
C GLU A 68 -14.03 -51.10 39.14
N GLY A 69 -14.40 -51.75 38.02
CA GLY A 69 -15.72 -52.34 37.68
C GLY A 69 -16.35 -51.79 36.39
N GLU A 70 -16.25 -52.46 35.22
CA GLU A 70 -17.25 -53.40 34.61
C GLU A 70 -18.57 -52.68 34.19
N ASP A 71 -19.22 -52.87 33.05
CA ASP A 71 -19.21 -53.86 31.96
C ASP A 71 -20.17 -53.38 30.83
N GLY A 72 -20.09 -53.99 29.64
CA GLY A 72 -21.16 -54.02 28.62
C GLY A 72 -20.87 -53.19 27.36
N ALA A 73 -20.18 -53.71 26.34
CA ALA A 73 -20.68 -54.60 25.29
C ALA A 73 -21.85 -54.00 24.49
N ASP A 74 -21.61 -53.63 23.23
CA ASP A 74 -22.20 -54.38 22.11
C ASP A 74 -21.53 -54.02 20.76
N GLU A 75 -21.53 -55.05 19.92
CA GLU A 75 -21.14 -55.29 18.53
C GLU A 75 -21.13 -54.07 17.57
N GLY A 76 -20.31 -54.00 16.53
CA GLY A 76 -19.73 -55.05 15.72
C GLY A 76 -20.11 -54.75 14.26
N ASP A 77 -19.13 -54.44 13.42
CA ASP A 77 -19.08 -55.00 12.07
C ASP A 77 -17.66 -54.87 11.52
N ALA A 78 -17.08 -56.04 11.29
CA ALA A 78 -15.94 -56.29 10.42
C ALA A 78 -16.43 -56.14 8.96
N GLU A 79 -15.60 -55.98 7.93
CA GLU A 79 -14.78 -57.05 7.39
C GLU A 79 -13.56 -56.53 6.59
N GLU A 80 -12.43 -57.12 6.98
CA GLU A 80 -11.26 -57.63 6.23
C GLU A 80 -11.50 -57.94 4.73
N TYR A 81 -10.65 -57.54 3.77
CA TYR A 81 -9.46 -58.21 3.19
C TYR A 81 -9.10 -57.35 1.93
N ASP A 82 -7.90 -57.21 1.40
CA ASP A 82 -6.99 -58.25 0.90
C ASP A 82 -5.67 -57.57 0.45
N SER A 83 -4.56 -58.28 0.60
CA SER A 83 -3.25 -57.94 0.05
C SER A 83 -2.88 -59.00 -0.98
N SER A 84 -2.91 -58.65 -2.26
CA SER A 84 -1.92 -59.05 -3.28
C SER A 84 -2.37 -58.65 -4.69
N ASN A 85 -1.58 -57.82 -5.37
CA ASN A 85 -0.88 -58.19 -6.61
C ASN A 85 -0.14 -57.00 -7.23
N LEU A 86 1.04 -57.32 -7.73
CA LEU A 86 1.92 -56.52 -8.56
C LEU A 86 1.27 -56.28 -9.93
N ASP A 87 1.33 -55.05 -10.44
CA ASP A 87 1.85 -54.73 -11.78
C ASP A 87 1.91 -53.21 -11.94
N GLY A 88 2.98 -52.74 -12.59
CA GLY A 88 3.26 -51.32 -12.76
C GLY A 88 2.42 -50.70 -13.87
N ASP A 89 2.03 -49.44 -13.65
CA ASP A 89 1.90 -48.42 -14.68
C ASP A 89 2.02 -47.04 -14.01
N GLU A 90 2.80 -46.16 -14.61
CA GLU A 90 3.00 -44.77 -14.19
C GLU A 90 1.70 -43.98 -14.42
N GLU A 91 0.90 -43.78 -13.37
CA GLU A 91 -0.23 -42.84 -13.41
C GLU A 91 0.28 -41.40 -13.22
N VAL A 92 0.26 -40.66 -14.32
CA VAL A 92 0.34 -39.20 -14.33
C VAL A 92 -0.84 -38.66 -13.51
N GLU A 93 -0.56 -38.06 -12.36
CA GLU A 93 -1.56 -37.30 -11.61
C GLU A 93 -1.99 -36.09 -12.46
N GLU A 94 -3.08 -36.27 -13.21
CA GLU A 94 -3.82 -35.15 -13.79
C GLU A 94 -4.27 -34.23 -12.64
N GLU A 95 -3.74 -33.00 -12.63
CA GLU A 95 -4.20 -31.90 -11.78
C GLU A 95 -5.70 -31.69 -11.98
N ARG A 96 -6.51 -32.35 -11.15
CA ARG A 96 -7.96 -32.12 -11.09
C ARG A 96 -8.19 -30.72 -10.53
N ASP A 97 -8.66 -29.85 -11.42
CA ASP A 97 -9.27 -28.55 -11.16
C ASP A 97 -10.08 -28.55 -9.85
N LEU A 98 -9.53 -27.91 -8.82
CA LEU A 98 -10.08 -27.88 -7.46
C LEU A 98 -11.33 -26.97 -7.34
N PHE A 99 -11.80 -26.37 -8.43
CA PHE A 99 -13.01 -25.55 -8.48
C PHE A 99 -13.75 -25.81 -9.79
N GLY A 100 -14.71 -26.75 -9.77
CA GLY A 100 -15.43 -27.23 -10.96
C GLY A 100 -16.03 -26.17 -11.91
N SER A 101 -16.52 -26.65 -13.05
CA SER A 101 -16.91 -25.90 -14.26
C SER A 101 -18.11 -24.93 -14.16
N ASP A 102 -18.48 -24.45 -12.97
CA ASP A 102 -19.61 -23.55 -12.80
C ASP A 102 -19.19 -22.08 -12.88
N ASN A 103 -18.94 -21.62 -14.10
CA ASN A 103 -19.21 -20.23 -14.48
C ASN A 103 -19.22 -19.94 -15.99
N GLU A 104 -19.37 -20.95 -16.86
CA GLU A 104 -19.51 -20.71 -18.30
C GLU A 104 -20.73 -19.84 -18.65
N ASP A 105 -21.80 -19.92 -17.85
CA ASP A 105 -23.03 -19.16 -18.09
C ASP A 105 -22.90 -17.66 -17.74
N TYR A 106 -22.02 -17.30 -16.81
CA TYR A 106 -21.74 -15.88 -16.49
C TYR A 106 -20.89 -15.23 -17.59
N VAL A 107 -19.91 -15.96 -18.14
CA VAL A 107 -19.02 -15.49 -19.22
C VAL A 107 -19.80 -15.21 -20.52
N ARG A 108 -20.95 -15.88 -20.72
CA ARG A 108 -21.81 -15.67 -21.90
C ARG A 108 -22.87 -14.58 -21.72
N THR A 109 -22.98 -13.97 -20.55
CA THR A 109 -24.00 -12.93 -20.30
C THR A 109 -23.60 -11.62 -20.98
N PRO A 110 -24.34 -11.15 -22.01
CA PRO A 110 -24.06 -9.86 -22.63
C PRO A 110 -24.32 -8.74 -21.61
N ALA A 111 -23.44 -7.74 -21.56
CA ALA A 111 -23.60 -6.56 -20.72
C ALA A 111 -24.81 -5.72 -21.15
N ARG A 112 -26.02 -6.15 -20.79
CA ARG A 112 -27.26 -5.37 -20.90
C ARG A 112 -27.82 -5.15 -19.52
N SER A 113 -27.51 -3.99 -18.95
CA SER A 113 -28.21 -3.46 -17.80
C SER A 113 -29.69 -3.28 -18.12
N GLN A 114 -30.60 -3.78 -17.27
CA GLN A 114 -32.03 -3.45 -17.32
C GLN A 114 -32.31 -1.99 -16.89
N TYR A 115 -31.32 -1.32 -16.33
CA TYR A 115 -31.37 0.09 -15.99
C TYR A 115 -30.83 0.92 -17.17
N LEU A 116 -31.67 1.80 -17.69
CA LEU A 116 -31.30 2.78 -18.71
C LEU A 116 -30.14 3.63 -18.19
N VAL A 117 -29.05 3.68 -18.95
CA VAL A 117 -27.97 4.66 -18.76
C VAL A 117 -28.62 6.05 -18.81
N PRO A 118 -28.47 6.90 -17.78
CA PRO A 118 -29.02 8.26 -17.82
C PRO A 118 -28.36 9.04 -18.95
N VAL A 119 -29.05 9.19 -20.07
CA VAL A 119 -28.62 10.07 -21.16
C VAL A 119 -28.91 11.50 -20.73
N LEU A 120 -27.85 12.30 -20.59
CA LEU A 120 -28.01 13.74 -20.35
C LEU A 120 -28.88 14.35 -21.48
N PRO A 121 -29.86 15.22 -21.17
CA PRO A 121 -30.68 15.83 -22.19
C PRO A 121 -29.81 16.67 -23.14
N ALA A 122 -30.07 16.52 -24.44
CA ALA A 122 -29.37 17.25 -25.48
C ALA A 122 -29.43 18.77 -25.26
N ILE A 123 -28.28 19.42 -25.24
CA ILE A 123 -28.17 20.88 -25.16
C ILE A 123 -28.78 21.46 -26.45
N ARG A 124 -29.98 22.04 -26.35
CA ARG A 124 -30.58 22.83 -27.42
C ARG A 124 -29.85 24.16 -27.54
N ASN A 125 -29.08 24.31 -28.60
CA ASN A 125 -28.43 25.56 -28.97
C ASN A 125 -29.49 26.51 -29.57
N THR A 126 -30.08 27.39 -28.76
CA THR A 126 -31.04 28.40 -29.23
C THR A 126 -30.36 29.75 -29.40
N ASN A 127 -29.72 29.95 -30.55
CA ASN A 127 -29.40 31.28 -31.06
C ASN A 127 -29.85 31.37 -32.52
N ASN A 128 -31.14 31.64 -32.72
CA ASN A 128 -31.62 32.34 -33.91
C ASN A 128 -33.10 32.71 -33.74
N HIS A 129 -33.41 33.99 -33.47
CA HIS A 129 -34.73 34.55 -33.77
C HIS A 129 -34.57 35.94 -34.39
N SER A 130 -34.93 36.00 -35.67
CA SER A 130 -35.31 37.21 -36.39
C SER A 130 -36.84 37.31 -36.44
N ARG A 131 -37.32 38.55 -36.24
CA ARG A 131 -38.49 39.19 -36.88
C ARG A 131 -39.91 39.02 -36.26
N GLY A 132 -40.32 40.07 -35.55
CA GLY A 132 -41.38 40.99 -36.02
C GLY A 132 -42.79 40.87 -35.43
N GLY A 133 -43.38 42.00 -34.99
CA GLY A 133 -44.85 42.17 -34.99
C GLY A 133 -45.51 43.00 -33.87
N PHE A 134 -45.46 44.33 -33.97
CA PHE A 134 -46.52 45.34 -33.73
C PHE A 134 -47.36 45.48 -32.43
N GLY A 135 -47.35 46.74 -31.93
CA GLY A 135 -48.50 47.48 -31.33
C GLY A 135 -48.34 47.81 -29.84
N GLY A 136 -48.42 49.04 -29.32
CA GLY A 136 -48.71 50.37 -29.85
C GLY A 136 -49.32 51.26 -28.74
N ARG A 137 -48.84 52.52 -28.64
CA ARG A 137 -49.42 53.75 -28.03
C ARG A 137 -49.24 54.13 -26.53
N GLY A 138 -48.49 55.24 -26.36
CA GLY A 138 -48.86 56.49 -25.65
C GLY A 138 -48.74 56.51 -24.12
N GLY A 139 -48.25 57.52 -23.40
CA GLY A 139 -47.78 58.88 -23.70
C GLY A 139 -48.02 59.78 -22.46
N ARG A 140 -47.02 60.61 -22.11
CA ARG A 140 -47.04 61.86 -21.26
C ARG A 140 -47.12 61.78 -19.72
N GLY A 141 -46.07 62.31 -19.06
CA GLY A 141 -46.16 63.50 -18.16
C GLY A 141 -46.18 63.31 -16.63
N PRO A 142 -45.26 63.95 -15.85
CA PRO A 142 -45.18 63.93 -14.36
C PRO A 142 -45.86 65.17 -13.73
N PRO A 143 -45.71 65.57 -12.42
CA PRO A 143 -44.95 65.03 -11.26
C PRO A 143 -45.78 64.98 -9.93
N LEU A 144 -45.16 64.58 -8.80
CA LEU A 144 -45.24 65.20 -7.45
C LEU A 144 -44.60 64.28 -6.36
N LEU A 145 -43.67 64.84 -5.58
CA LEU A 145 -43.09 64.33 -4.30
C LEU A 145 -43.61 65.25 -3.14
N PRO A 146 -43.40 65.01 -1.81
CA PRO A 146 -42.34 64.18 -1.19
C PRO A 146 -42.60 63.47 0.19
N ARG A 147 -41.60 62.61 0.56
CA ARG A 147 -41.04 62.26 1.91
C ARG A 147 -41.74 61.22 2.83
N PRO A 148 -41.03 60.59 3.81
CA PRO A 148 -39.65 60.04 3.81
C PRO A 148 -39.44 58.73 4.63
N GLY A 149 -38.34 58.01 4.34
CA GLY A 149 -37.50 57.37 5.39
C GLY A 149 -37.53 55.83 5.50
N GLY A 150 -36.35 55.20 5.38
CA GLY A 150 -36.08 53.84 5.88
C GLY A 150 -35.19 52.95 5.01
N HIS A 151 -33.87 53.21 5.04
CA HIS A 151 -32.67 52.37 4.76
C HIS A 151 -32.64 51.14 3.81
N PRO A 152 -31.48 50.90 3.13
CA PRO A 152 -31.41 50.19 1.85
C PRO A 152 -31.26 48.66 1.97
N GLY A 153 -31.76 48.00 0.93
CA GLY A 153 -31.89 46.55 0.80
C GLY A 153 -30.60 45.78 0.61
N ARG A 154 -30.59 44.58 1.20
CA ARG A 154 -29.66 43.49 0.89
C ARG A 154 -30.22 42.75 -0.32
N HIS A 155 -29.70 43.05 -1.51
CA HIS A 155 -30.02 42.29 -2.71
C HIS A 155 -29.41 40.89 -2.63
N ASN A 156 -30.30 39.91 -2.64
CA ASN A 156 -30.03 38.50 -2.79
C ASN A 156 -29.73 38.21 -4.28
N PHE A 157 -28.45 38.16 -4.66
CA PHE A 157 -27.97 37.48 -5.87
C PHE A 157 -27.18 36.27 -5.36
N GLY A 158 -27.60 35.04 -5.59
CA GLY A 158 -27.66 34.45 -6.93
C GLY A 158 -26.44 33.55 -7.03
N TYR A 159 -26.62 32.27 -6.70
CA TYR A 159 -25.62 31.21 -6.74
C TYR A 159 -24.88 31.19 -8.09
N GLY A 160 -23.65 31.70 -8.09
CA GLY A 160 -22.69 31.61 -9.17
C GLY A 160 -21.91 30.31 -9.09
N ARG A 161 -22.24 29.40 -10.00
CA ARG A 161 -21.60 28.13 -10.31
C ARG A 161 -20.10 28.32 -10.63
N PHE A 162 -19.22 28.18 -9.64
CA PHE A 162 -17.78 27.98 -9.88
C PHE A 162 -17.49 26.50 -10.14
N GLY A 163 -17.92 26.03 -11.31
CA GLY A 163 -17.35 24.83 -11.91
C GLY A 163 -16.08 25.22 -12.65
N ASN A 164 -14.98 25.44 -11.94
CA ASN A 164 -13.65 25.49 -12.55
C ASN A 164 -13.29 24.06 -13.01
N GLY A 165 -13.89 23.62 -14.11
CA GLY A 165 -13.43 22.45 -14.83
C GLY A 165 -12.05 22.78 -15.39
N ARG A 166 -10.98 22.37 -14.69
CA ARG A 166 -9.68 22.17 -15.34
C ARG A 166 -9.97 21.25 -16.53
N ASN A 167 -9.92 21.79 -17.75
CA ASN A 167 -9.81 20.97 -18.95
C ASN A 167 -8.43 20.32 -18.89
N VAL A 168 -8.38 19.11 -18.31
CA VAL A 168 -7.16 18.32 -18.29
C VAL A 168 -6.99 17.78 -19.71
N GLU A 169 -5.96 18.24 -20.39
CA GLU A 169 -5.65 17.81 -21.74
C GLU A 169 -5.49 16.29 -21.79
N GLY A 170 -6.10 15.63 -22.78
CA GLY A 170 -6.04 14.18 -22.92
C GLY A 170 -6.91 13.39 -21.93
N LEU A 171 -7.80 14.02 -21.15
CA LEU A 171 -8.72 13.31 -20.26
C LEU A 171 -9.67 12.37 -21.02
N VAL A 172 -9.62 11.08 -20.67
CA VAL A 172 -10.47 10.03 -21.24
C VAL A 172 -11.65 9.72 -20.33
N SER A 173 -11.39 9.60 -19.02
CA SER A 173 -12.41 9.31 -18.01
C SER A 173 -11.93 9.75 -16.62
N ASP A 174 -12.85 10.03 -15.70
CA ASP A 174 -12.55 10.30 -14.29
C ASP A 174 -13.43 9.47 -13.35
N LEU A 175 -12.85 9.07 -12.21
CA LEU A 175 -13.56 8.44 -11.11
C LEU A 175 -13.48 9.34 -9.88
N LYS A 176 -14.60 9.95 -9.52
CA LYS A 176 -14.70 10.84 -8.35
C LYS A 176 -14.82 10.04 -7.05
N LEU A 177 -14.16 10.52 -6.00
CA LEU A 177 -14.23 9.94 -4.65
C LEU A 177 -15.50 10.41 -3.92
N ASN A 178 -16.68 10.11 -4.49
CA ASN A 178 -17.97 10.63 -3.99
C ASN A 178 -18.63 9.74 -2.93
N LYS A 179 -18.23 8.46 -2.84
CA LYS A 179 -18.84 7.52 -1.90
C LYS A 179 -18.28 7.77 -0.51
N SER A 180 -19.18 7.90 0.47
CA SER A 180 -18.79 7.99 1.86
C SER A 180 -18.15 6.69 2.34
N GLU A 181 -17.29 6.79 3.35
CA GLU A 181 -16.75 5.62 4.05
C GLU A 181 -17.85 4.68 4.54
N GLU A 182 -18.98 5.22 5.00
CA GLU A 182 -20.16 4.44 5.39
C GLU A 182 -20.75 3.61 4.25
N THR A 183 -20.67 4.11 3.02
CA THR A 183 -21.18 3.37 1.85
C THR A 183 -20.22 2.25 1.49
N LEU A 184 -18.92 2.53 1.47
CA LEU A 184 -17.89 1.55 1.12
C LEU A 184 -17.74 0.45 2.18
N SER A 185 -17.85 0.78 3.47
CA SER A 185 -17.76 -0.18 4.58
C SER A 185 -18.88 -1.22 4.59
N ARG A 186 -20.03 -0.94 3.96
CA ARG A 186 -21.14 -1.89 3.80
C ARG A 186 -20.95 -2.86 2.64
N LYS A 187 -20.00 -2.59 1.73
CA LYS A 187 -19.73 -3.44 0.57
C LYS A 187 -18.77 -4.57 0.99
N ALA A 188 -19.28 -5.79 1.03
CA ALA A 188 -18.43 -6.97 1.18
C ALA A 188 -17.72 -7.26 -0.15
N VAL A 189 -16.39 -7.12 -0.18
CA VAL A 189 -15.55 -7.48 -1.32
C VAL A 189 -14.82 -8.77 -1.01
N ALA A 190 -15.01 -9.77 -1.86
CA ALA A 190 -14.24 -11.01 -1.80
C ALA A 190 -12.79 -10.73 -2.21
N PHE A 191 -11.85 -11.22 -1.41
CA PHE A 191 -10.43 -11.22 -1.71
C PHE A 191 -9.92 -12.64 -1.58
N GLN A 192 -9.34 -13.19 -2.65
CA GLN A 192 -8.78 -14.53 -2.66
C GLN A 192 -7.44 -14.54 -1.92
N GLU A 193 -7.20 -15.57 -1.11
CA GLU A 193 -5.91 -15.77 -0.46
C GLU A 193 -4.79 -15.75 -1.52
N PRO A 194 -3.77 -14.88 -1.37
CA PRO A 194 -2.70 -14.77 -2.35
C PRO A 194 -1.88 -16.06 -2.43
N SER A 195 -1.64 -16.56 -3.64
CA SER A 195 -0.83 -17.75 -3.91
C SER A 195 0.42 -17.37 -4.69
N GLU A 196 1.59 -17.77 -4.21
CA GLU A 196 2.81 -17.68 -4.99
C GLU A 196 2.76 -18.64 -6.18
N ILE A 197 3.19 -18.17 -7.34
CA ILE A 197 3.25 -18.93 -8.60
C ILE A 197 4.66 -18.95 -9.21
N GLY A 198 5.56 -18.13 -8.66
CA GLY A 198 6.95 -18.02 -9.07
C GLY A 198 7.70 -17.00 -8.23
N CYS A 199 8.99 -16.87 -8.47
CA CYS A 199 9.84 -15.91 -7.80
C CYS A 199 11.00 -15.50 -8.70
N LEU A 200 11.57 -14.33 -8.41
CA LEU A 200 12.77 -13.84 -9.04
C LEU A 200 13.71 -13.23 -8.00
N SER A 201 14.99 -13.46 -8.21
CA SER A 201 16.10 -12.98 -7.40
C SER A 201 17.00 -12.10 -8.26
N ARG A 202 17.19 -10.84 -7.85
CA ARG A 202 18.25 -9.98 -8.36
C ARG A 202 19.46 -10.11 -7.45
N VAL A 203 20.62 -10.38 -8.03
CA VAL A 203 21.88 -10.54 -7.29
C VAL A 203 22.81 -9.34 -7.49
N GLU A 204 23.88 -9.30 -6.71
CA GLU A 204 24.94 -8.32 -6.86
C GLU A 204 25.48 -8.30 -8.31
N GLY A 205 25.70 -7.10 -8.86
CA GLY A 205 26.05 -6.91 -10.27
C GLY A 205 24.85 -6.85 -11.22
N GLY A 206 23.62 -7.07 -10.73
CA GLY A 206 22.37 -6.83 -11.46
C GLY A 206 21.81 -8.02 -12.23
N GLY A 207 22.41 -9.21 -12.10
CA GLY A 207 21.89 -10.44 -12.71
C GLY A 207 20.54 -10.84 -12.12
N VAL A 208 19.64 -11.38 -12.95
CA VAL A 208 18.30 -11.82 -12.56
C VAL A 208 18.16 -13.32 -12.77
N PHE A 209 17.64 -14.01 -11.76
CA PHE A 209 17.40 -15.45 -11.75
C PHE A 209 15.98 -15.75 -11.29
N PHE A 210 15.33 -16.78 -11.84
CA PHE A 210 13.96 -17.16 -11.48
C PHE A 210 13.91 -18.24 -10.39
N ASP A 211 14.59 -17.96 -9.28
CA ASP A 211 14.69 -18.81 -8.09
C ASP A 211 14.76 -17.96 -6.79
N ASP A 212 14.97 -18.61 -5.65
CA ASP A 212 14.96 -18.03 -4.30
C ASP A 212 16.36 -17.72 -3.72
N ARG A 213 17.40 -17.62 -4.56
CA ARG A 213 18.78 -17.41 -4.10
C ARG A 213 19.02 -16.11 -3.33
N SER A 214 18.23 -15.05 -3.59
CA SER A 214 18.33 -13.76 -2.89
C SER A 214 17.37 -13.68 -1.68
N LEU A 215 16.61 -14.74 -1.37
CA LEU A 215 15.69 -14.76 -0.25
C LEU A 215 16.46 -14.87 1.08
N ARG A 216 16.28 -13.88 1.95
CA ARG A 216 16.93 -13.82 3.26
C ARG A 216 16.11 -14.58 4.32
N LEU A 217 16.79 -15.15 5.32
CA LEU A 217 16.17 -15.74 6.50
C LEU A 217 16.04 -14.70 7.61
N PHE A 218 14.88 -14.65 8.25
CA PHE A 218 14.59 -13.76 9.37
C PHE A 218 15.36 -14.18 10.63
N LYS A 219 15.99 -13.21 11.30
CA LYS A 219 16.67 -13.42 12.58
C LYS A 219 15.67 -13.27 13.72
N ARG A 220 15.31 -14.38 14.36
CA ARG A 220 14.29 -14.43 15.42
C ARG A 220 14.68 -13.62 16.67
N GLU A 221 15.97 -13.51 16.96
CA GLU A 221 16.54 -12.83 18.12
C GLU A 221 16.77 -11.33 17.87
N ILE A 222 16.13 -10.71 16.88
CA ILE A 222 16.30 -9.28 16.56
C ILE A 222 16.03 -8.33 17.75
N CYS A 223 15.24 -8.75 18.75
CA CYS A 223 15.04 -7.99 19.99
C CYS A 223 16.31 -7.83 20.83
N ASP A 224 17.28 -8.73 20.71
CA ASP A 224 18.53 -8.70 21.48
C ASP A 224 19.52 -7.66 20.93
N TYR A 225 19.23 -7.11 19.75
CA TYR A 225 20.04 -6.09 19.07
C TYR A 225 19.55 -4.65 19.34
N VAL A 226 18.63 -4.46 20.30
CA VAL A 226 18.29 -3.12 20.79
C VAL A 226 19.55 -2.42 21.30
N GLY A 227 19.77 -1.18 20.87
CA GLY A 227 21.01 -0.42 21.04
C GLY A 227 21.93 -0.44 19.82
N ALA A 228 21.61 -1.23 18.78
CA ALA A 228 22.37 -1.22 17.53
C ALA A 228 22.33 0.14 16.84
N ASP A 229 23.49 0.54 16.30
CA ASP A 229 23.63 1.75 15.51
C ASP A 229 23.37 1.45 14.03
N LEU A 230 22.24 1.94 13.52
CA LEU A 230 21.83 1.73 12.12
C LEU A 230 22.65 2.57 11.13
N ASN A 231 23.55 3.45 11.60
CA ASN A 231 24.46 4.22 10.74
C ASN A 231 25.68 3.41 10.27
N LYS A 232 26.00 2.30 10.94
CA LYS A 232 27.15 1.45 10.57
C LYS A 232 27.02 1.02 9.12
N GLY A 233 28.08 1.22 8.33
CA GLY A 233 28.13 0.86 6.91
C GLY A 233 27.60 1.90 5.91
N PHE A 234 27.05 3.03 6.38
CA PHE A 234 26.45 4.06 5.50
C PHE A 234 27.41 4.58 4.42
N GLU A 235 28.69 4.73 4.74
CA GLU A 235 29.71 5.21 3.78
C GLU A 235 29.94 4.26 2.60
N SER A 236 29.65 2.97 2.78
CA SER A 236 29.78 1.92 1.76
C SER A 236 28.45 1.56 1.08
N PHE A 237 27.36 2.28 1.38
CA PHE A 237 26.02 1.96 0.91
C PHE A 237 25.89 2.14 -0.61
N ILE A 238 25.39 1.11 -1.29
CA ILE A 238 25.06 1.16 -2.71
C ILE A 238 23.55 1.39 -2.85
N GLU A 239 23.18 2.57 -3.35
CA GLU A 239 21.78 2.99 -3.48
C GLU A 239 21.02 2.21 -4.55
N LYS A 240 19.70 2.06 -4.32
CA LYS A 240 18.78 1.43 -5.27
C LYS A 240 18.70 2.26 -6.54
N LYS A 241 19.05 1.65 -7.67
CA LYS A 241 18.94 2.27 -8.98
C LYS A 241 17.51 2.18 -9.46
N ASP A 242 17.04 3.22 -10.12
CA ASP A 242 15.74 3.19 -10.76
C ASP A 242 15.82 2.44 -12.09
N LEU A 243 15.30 1.22 -12.11
CA LEU A 243 15.25 0.39 -13.32
C LEU A 243 14.04 0.75 -14.21
N GLY A 244 13.13 1.60 -13.74
CA GLY A 244 11.92 1.98 -14.47
C GLY A 244 11.16 0.77 -15.02
N SER A 245 10.86 0.81 -16.32
CA SER A 245 10.14 -0.27 -17.02
C SER A 245 10.99 -1.51 -17.34
N GLU A 246 12.32 -1.43 -17.23
CA GLU A 246 13.20 -2.61 -17.38
C GLU A 246 12.95 -3.61 -16.26
N GLY A 247 12.79 -3.12 -15.02
CA GLY A 247 12.41 -3.96 -13.88
C GLY A 247 11.09 -4.68 -14.13
N PHE A 248 10.10 -3.99 -14.72
CA PHE A 248 8.84 -4.62 -15.10
C PHE A 248 9.02 -5.72 -16.14
N GLY A 249 10.00 -5.58 -17.04
CA GLY A 249 10.43 -6.62 -17.96
C GLY A 249 10.85 -7.93 -17.26
N ASP A 250 11.55 -7.85 -16.13
CA ASP A 250 11.98 -9.02 -15.35
C ASP A 250 10.78 -9.78 -14.77
N LEU A 251 9.79 -9.07 -14.22
CA LEU A 251 8.54 -9.66 -13.76
C LEU A 251 7.81 -10.37 -14.91
N LEU A 252 7.68 -9.70 -16.05
CA LEU A 252 7.04 -10.27 -17.22
C LEU A 252 7.82 -11.50 -17.74
N ALA A 253 9.15 -11.50 -17.67
CA ALA A 253 9.99 -12.62 -18.08
C ALA A 253 9.82 -13.81 -17.13
N CYS A 254 9.75 -13.57 -15.83
CA CYS A 254 9.44 -14.59 -14.83
C CYS A 254 8.04 -15.20 -15.04
N ILE A 255 7.06 -14.40 -15.46
CA ILE A 255 5.72 -14.90 -15.78
C ILE A 255 5.75 -15.80 -17.02
N ARG A 256 6.54 -15.44 -18.04
CA ARG A 256 6.69 -16.24 -19.28
C ARG A 256 7.44 -17.55 -19.08
N SER A 257 8.37 -17.60 -18.12
CA SER A 257 9.15 -18.82 -17.83
C SER A 257 8.34 -19.90 -17.11
N ARG A 258 7.15 -19.56 -16.61
CA ARG A 258 6.22 -20.47 -15.94
C ARG A 258 5.06 -20.83 -16.87
N PRO A 259 4.41 -22.01 -16.70
CA PRO A 259 3.26 -22.42 -17.50
C PRO A 259 1.96 -21.67 -17.11
N ILE A 260 2.02 -20.33 -17.04
CA ILE A 260 0.90 -19.49 -16.64
C ILE A 260 0.17 -19.01 -17.91
N ILE A 261 -1.07 -19.48 -18.08
CA ILE A 261 -1.94 -18.98 -19.14
C ILE A 261 -2.51 -17.62 -18.70
N LEU A 262 -1.90 -16.54 -19.20
CA LEU A 262 -2.38 -15.17 -18.98
C LEU A 262 -3.71 -14.90 -19.70
N GLN A 263 -3.83 -15.43 -20.92
CA GLN A 263 -4.95 -15.17 -21.83
C GLN A 263 -6.27 -15.64 -21.22
N ASN A 264 -7.31 -14.81 -21.32
CA ASN A 264 -8.69 -15.04 -20.86
C ASN A 264 -8.90 -15.30 -19.36
N ASN A 265 -7.83 -15.40 -18.56
CA ASN A 265 -7.91 -15.70 -17.14
C ASN A 265 -7.41 -14.58 -16.24
N ILE A 266 -6.48 -13.73 -16.69
CA ILE A 266 -5.92 -12.64 -15.87
C ILE A 266 -6.42 -11.29 -16.39
N HIS A 267 -6.80 -10.40 -15.47
CA HIS A 267 -7.30 -9.07 -15.80
C HIS A 267 -6.22 -8.02 -15.64
N PHE A 268 -5.40 -8.15 -14.58
CA PHE A 268 -4.35 -7.19 -14.26
C PHE A 268 -3.00 -7.87 -14.00
N VAL A 269 -1.93 -7.26 -14.51
CA VAL A 269 -0.53 -7.62 -14.19
C VAL A 269 0.18 -6.34 -13.75
N THR A 270 0.83 -6.37 -12.58
CA THR A 270 1.49 -5.17 -12.05
C THR A 270 2.52 -5.49 -10.96
N TYR A 271 3.35 -4.53 -10.57
CA TYR A 271 3.98 -4.59 -9.26
C TYR A 271 3.00 -4.21 -8.15
N ARG A 272 3.17 -4.83 -6.98
CA ARG A 272 2.41 -4.56 -5.74
C ARG A 272 2.30 -3.06 -5.44
N ASN A 273 3.35 -2.28 -5.76
CA ASN A 273 3.39 -0.82 -5.59
C ASN A 273 2.13 -0.09 -6.12
N ASN A 274 1.65 -0.44 -7.32
CA ASN A 274 0.49 0.22 -7.92
C ASN A 274 -0.82 -0.13 -7.20
N LEU A 275 -0.98 -1.38 -6.75
CA LEU A 275 -2.13 -1.77 -5.93
C LEU A 275 -2.09 -1.07 -4.58
N ASN A 276 -0.91 -0.94 -3.98
CA ASN A 276 -0.77 -0.24 -2.72
C ASN A 276 -1.23 1.23 -2.85
N LYS A 277 -0.82 1.93 -3.93
CA LYS A 277 -1.28 3.30 -4.25
C LYS A 277 -2.81 3.37 -4.34
N ILE A 278 -3.43 2.46 -5.11
CA ILE A 278 -4.88 2.42 -5.30
C ILE A 278 -5.62 2.19 -3.98
N LEU A 279 -5.21 1.22 -3.17
CA LEU A 279 -5.87 0.91 -1.90
C LEU A 279 -5.71 2.07 -0.89
N ALA A 280 -4.52 2.67 -0.83
CA ALA A 280 -4.21 3.75 0.09
C ALA A 280 -5.03 5.02 -0.20
N THR A 281 -5.38 5.28 -1.46
CA THR A 281 -6.20 6.42 -1.88
C THR A 281 -7.61 6.45 -1.25
N ALA A 282 -8.08 5.36 -0.64
CA ALA A 282 -9.30 5.42 0.15
C ALA A 282 -9.20 6.45 1.30
N TYR A 283 -8.04 6.52 1.96
CA TYR A 283 -7.80 7.36 3.14
C TYR A 283 -6.73 8.44 2.91
N LEU A 284 -5.68 8.14 2.15
CA LEU A 284 -4.55 9.03 1.91
C LEU A 284 -4.79 9.91 0.68
N ARG A 285 -4.30 11.15 0.74
CA ARG A 285 -4.51 12.18 -0.29
C ARG A 285 -3.19 12.56 -0.98
N GLU A 286 -2.37 11.56 -1.27
CA GLU A 286 -1.03 11.73 -1.83
C GLU A 286 -1.02 11.54 -3.34
N PRO A 287 -0.29 12.38 -4.08
CA PRO A 287 -0.26 12.28 -5.52
C PRO A 287 0.52 11.05 -5.99
N TRP A 288 0.05 10.43 -7.07
CA TRP A 288 0.76 9.35 -7.74
C TRP A 288 0.35 9.24 -9.20
N LYS A 289 1.20 8.56 -10.00
CA LYS A 289 0.92 8.20 -11.39
C LYS A 289 1.30 6.75 -11.65
N MET A 290 0.67 6.14 -12.65
CA MET A 290 1.03 4.84 -13.20
C MET A 290 0.65 4.76 -14.68
N GLY A 291 1.44 4.03 -15.45
CA GLY A 291 1.11 3.66 -16.83
C GLY A 291 0.02 2.60 -16.85
N VAL A 292 -0.86 2.64 -17.85
CA VAL A 292 -1.94 1.66 -18.03
C VAL A 292 -1.97 1.23 -19.49
N HIS A 293 -1.67 -0.04 -19.74
CA HIS A 293 -1.51 -0.58 -21.09
C HIS A 293 -2.34 -1.85 -21.22
N LYS A 294 -3.31 -1.90 -22.14
CA LYS A 294 -4.11 -3.12 -22.35
C LYS A 294 -3.66 -3.87 -23.59
N ARG A 295 -3.28 -5.13 -23.42
CA ARG A 295 -2.80 -6.02 -24.49
C ARG A 295 -3.31 -7.44 -24.26
N MET A 296 -3.84 -8.04 -25.32
CA MET A 296 -4.45 -9.37 -25.32
C MET A 296 -5.49 -9.55 -24.19
N GLY A 297 -6.29 -8.52 -23.92
CA GLY A 297 -7.31 -8.53 -22.86
C GLY A 297 -6.79 -8.34 -21.42
N VAL A 298 -5.47 -8.26 -21.21
CA VAL A 298 -4.83 -8.03 -19.91
C VAL A 298 -4.45 -6.55 -19.78
N VAL A 299 -4.73 -5.96 -18.62
CA VAL A 299 -4.32 -4.58 -18.29
C VAL A 299 -3.03 -4.61 -17.46
N TYR A 300 -1.95 -4.11 -18.04
CA TYR A 300 -0.67 -3.94 -17.38
C TYR A 300 -0.60 -2.56 -16.72
N LEU A 301 -0.32 -2.53 -15.42
CA LEU A 301 -0.12 -1.28 -14.68
C LEU A 301 1.38 -1.10 -14.40
N ASP A 302 1.98 -0.11 -15.05
CA ASP A 302 3.42 0.18 -14.98
C ASP A 302 3.71 1.29 -13.95
N VAL A 303 4.81 1.15 -13.21
CA VAL A 303 5.14 2.08 -12.11
C VAL A 303 5.77 3.33 -12.72
N HIS A 304 5.13 4.49 -12.52
CA HIS A 304 5.73 5.78 -12.84
C HIS A 304 6.12 6.49 -11.56
N LYS A 305 7.41 6.84 -11.43
CA LYS A 305 7.88 7.73 -10.37
C LYS A 305 7.59 9.18 -10.75
N LEU A 306 7.12 9.95 -9.77
CA LEU A 306 7.03 11.39 -9.93
C LEU A 306 8.44 11.98 -9.87
N PRO A 307 8.69 13.14 -10.49
CA PRO A 307 9.96 13.82 -10.33
C PRO A 307 10.20 14.14 -8.85
N GLU A 308 11.26 13.58 -8.28
CA GLU A 308 11.67 13.85 -6.90
C GLU A 308 12.80 14.88 -6.88
N ARG A 309 12.81 15.74 -5.86
CA ARG A 309 13.97 16.59 -5.60
C ARG A 309 15.17 15.73 -5.16
N PRO A 310 16.41 16.18 -5.42
CA PRO A 310 17.58 15.51 -4.88
C PRO A 310 17.50 15.38 -3.36
N LYS A 311 17.70 14.15 -2.86
CA LYS A 311 17.69 13.85 -1.42
C LYS A 311 18.92 14.44 -0.75
N SER A 312 18.73 15.10 0.40
CA SER A 312 19.85 15.55 1.24
C SER A 312 20.56 14.36 1.89
N GLU A 313 21.77 14.56 2.42
CA GLU A 313 22.52 13.47 3.07
C GLU A 313 21.76 12.85 4.26
N MET A 314 21.05 13.67 5.04
CA MET A 314 20.25 13.19 6.15
C MET A 314 19.07 12.34 5.67
N GLU A 315 18.48 12.69 4.53
CA GLU A 315 17.38 11.95 3.91
C GLU A 315 17.88 10.60 3.38
N ARG A 316 19.03 10.60 2.68
CA ARG A 316 19.72 9.37 2.25
C ARG A 316 20.05 8.46 3.43
N ARG A 317 20.52 9.03 4.54
CA ARG A 317 20.85 8.30 5.78
C ARG A 317 19.62 7.73 6.47
N ARG A 318 18.48 8.43 6.45
CA ARG A 318 17.21 7.89 6.94
C ARG A 318 16.75 6.69 6.11
N CYS A 319 16.80 6.79 4.78
CA CYS A 319 16.50 5.65 3.91
C CYS A 319 17.45 4.47 4.18
N TYR A 320 18.73 4.75 4.40
CA TYR A 320 19.70 3.72 4.75
C TYR A 320 19.37 2.98 6.04
N TRP A 321 18.81 3.63 7.06
CA TRP A 321 18.41 2.95 8.30
C TRP A 321 17.37 1.86 8.08
N GLY A 322 16.52 1.97 7.05
CA GLY A 322 15.65 0.90 6.58
C GLY A 322 16.45 -0.33 6.16
N TYR A 323 17.33 -0.17 5.18
CA TYR A 323 18.20 -1.25 4.68
C TYR A 323 19.14 -1.82 5.75
N SER A 324 19.67 -0.97 6.62
CA SER A 324 20.52 -1.36 7.75
C SER A 324 19.76 -2.22 8.75
N PHE A 325 18.51 -1.87 9.06
CA PHE A 325 17.65 -2.69 9.90
C PHE A 325 17.28 -4.02 9.24
N GLU A 326 16.97 -4.04 7.94
CA GLU A 326 16.72 -5.29 7.21
C GLU A 326 17.93 -6.24 7.27
N ASN A 327 19.12 -5.69 7.06
CA ASN A 327 20.37 -6.41 7.15
C ASN A 327 20.58 -6.95 8.58
N LEU A 328 20.34 -6.12 9.61
CA LEU A 328 20.43 -6.52 11.01
C LEU A 328 19.41 -7.61 11.39
N ALA A 329 18.21 -7.57 10.82
CA ALA A 329 17.10 -8.47 11.10
C ALA A 329 17.11 -9.78 10.28
N THR A 330 18.18 -10.05 9.54
CA THR A 330 18.34 -11.27 8.72
C THR A 330 19.64 -12.03 9.05
N GLU A 331 19.69 -13.35 8.82
CA GLU A 331 20.77 -14.23 9.33
C GLU A 331 22.10 -14.18 8.55
N ASN A 332 22.09 -13.81 7.26
CA ASN A 332 23.24 -13.99 6.35
C ASN A 332 24.05 -12.70 6.07
N SER A 333 23.98 -11.72 6.97
CA SER A 333 24.27 -10.31 6.64
C SER A 333 25.40 -9.66 7.43
N PHE A 334 26.19 -10.45 8.17
CA PHE A 334 27.26 -9.90 9.02
C PHE A 334 28.62 -9.89 8.33
N ASN A 335 28.98 -8.76 7.76
CA ASN A 335 30.32 -8.21 8.01
C ASN A 335 30.24 -7.50 9.37
N GLU A 336 31.16 -7.75 10.30
CA GLU A 336 31.14 -7.16 11.66
C GLU A 336 31.08 -5.60 11.64
N ASP A 337 31.53 -5.00 10.53
CA ASP A 337 31.56 -3.56 10.29
C ASP A 337 30.22 -2.99 9.74
N GLY A 338 29.25 -3.83 9.40
CA GLY A 338 27.97 -3.43 8.78
C GLY A 338 28.09 -2.93 7.34
N GLY A 339 29.26 -3.07 6.71
CA GLY A 339 29.53 -2.60 5.35
C GLY A 339 29.06 -3.55 4.24
N GLY A 340 28.85 -2.99 3.05
CA GLY A 340 28.53 -3.74 1.83
C GLY A 340 27.04 -3.95 1.55
N ILE A 341 26.15 -3.13 2.15
CA ILE A 341 24.72 -3.19 1.86
C ILE A 341 24.45 -2.64 0.45
N ASP A 342 23.92 -3.50 -0.42
CA ASP A 342 23.49 -3.16 -1.77
C ASP A 342 21.96 -3.24 -1.89
N ALA A 343 21.31 -2.08 -2.03
CA ALA A 343 19.85 -1.98 -2.17
C ALA A 343 19.33 -2.44 -3.54
N ASN A 344 20.20 -2.84 -4.46
CA ASN A 344 19.82 -3.43 -5.74
C ASN A 344 19.66 -4.97 -5.63
N VAL A 345 20.11 -5.60 -4.55
CA VAL A 345 19.87 -7.03 -4.31
C VAL A 345 18.46 -7.17 -3.75
N GLU A 346 17.58 -7.84 -4.49
CA GLU A 346 16.16 -7.96 -4.13
C GLU A 346 15.63 -9.35 -4.44
N TYR A 347 14.67 -9.79 -3.64
CA TYR A 347 13.86 -10.98 -3.91
C TYR A 347 12.41 -10.57 -4.10
N CYS A 348 11.78 -11.06 -5.16
CA CYS A 348 10.42 -10.74 -5.51
C CYS A 348 9.62 -12.02 -5.74
N SER A 349 8.51 -12.16 -5.01
CA SER A 349 7.53 -13.21 -5.19
C SER A 349 6.52 -12.79 -6.27
N VAL A 350 6.21 -13.69 -7.20
CA VAL A 350 5.14 -13.53 -8.18
C VAL A 350 3.90 -14.21 -7.63
N ILE A 351 2.87 -13.41 -7.39
CA ILE A 351 1.67 -13.79 -6.65
C ILE A 351 0.43 -13.67 -7.52
N LYS A 352 -0.42 -14.70 -7.47
CA LYS A 352 -1.77 -14.70 -8.05
C LYS A 352 -2.81 -14.49 -6.97
N THR A 353 -3.75 -13.59 -7.21
CA THR A 353 -4.92 -13.37 -6.34
C THR A 353 -6.13 -12.91 -7.16
N LYS A 354 -7.25 -12.65 -6.49
CA LYS A 354 -8.47 -12.10 -7.06
C LYS A 354 -9.08 -11.09 -6.09
N LEU A 355 -9.36 -9.88 -6.59
CA LEU A 355 -10.06 -8.83 -5.86
C LEU A 355 -11.41 -8.58 -6.55
N GLY A 356 -12.50 -8.86 -5.84
CA GLY A 356 -13.84 -8.82 -6.40
C GLY A 356 -13.97 -9.79 -7.58
N ALA A 357 -14.25 -9.26 -8.77
CA ALA A 357 -14.34 -10.04 -10.01
C ALA A 357 -12.99 -10.21 -10.73
N HIS A 358 -11.95 -9.45 -10.37
CA HIS A 358 -10.74 -9.30 -11.17
C HIS A 358 -9.61 -10.17 -10.64
N ARG A 359 -9.09 -11.06 -11.51
CA ARG A 359 -7.88 -11.85 -11.25
C ARG A 359 -6.63 -11.01 -11.55
N ILE A 360 -5.69 -11.04 -10.62
CA ILE A 360 -4.51 -10.18 -10.60
C ILE A 360 -3.27 -11.05 -10.42
N ILE A 361 -2.24 -10.79 -11.23
CA ILE A 361 -0.87 -11.24 -10.94
C ILE A 361 -0.07 -10.02 -10.51
N MET A 362 0.65 -10.15 -9.40
CA MET A 362 1.53 -9.10 -8.92
C MET A 362 2.94 -9.58 -8.59
N GLY A 363 3.94 -8.75 -8.88
CA GLY A 363 5.27 -8.90 -8.28
C GLY A 363 5.31 -8.19 -6.93
N ALA A 364 5.72 -8.89 -5.88
CA ALA A 364 5.86 -8.36 -4.53
C ALA A 364 7.27 -8.62 -4.00
N GLU A 365 8.05 -7.55 -3.82
CA GLU A 365 9.33 -7.59 -3.11
C GLU A 365 9.10 -8.07 -1.67
N MET A 366 9.86 -9.08 -1.24
CA MET A 366 9.79 -9.63 0.12
C MET A 366 11.13 -9.45 0.81
N ASP A 367 11.08 -8.97 2.05
CA ASP A 367 12.30 -8.64 2.79
C ASP A 367 13.03 -9.91 3.25
N CYS A 368 12.29 -10.87 3.81
CA CYS A 368 12.82 -12.16 4.27
C CYS A 368 11.71 -13.20 4.46
N CYS A 369 12.10 -14.43 4.80
CA CYS A 369 11.19 -15.50 5.22
C CYS A 369 11.60 -16.12 6.56
N ASP A 370 10.64 -16.80 7.18
CA ASP A 370 10.81 -17.69 8.32
C ASP A 370 10.00 -18.97 8.06
N ALA A 371 10.21 -20.01 8.85
CA ALA A 371 9.50 -21.28 8.75
C ALA A 371 8.86 -21.64 10.08
N THR A 372 7.63 -22.12 10.06
CA THR A 372 7.01 -22.73 11.24
C THR A 372 7.66 -24.07 11.56
N ASP A 373 7.39 -24.61 12.76
CA ASP A 373 8.00 -25.87 13.22
C ASP A 373 7.65 -27.08 12.33
N ASP A 374 6.55 -27.00 11.58
CA ASP A 374 6.12 -27.97 10.57
C ASP A 374 6.80 -27.77 9.19
N GLY A 375 7.72 -26.82 9.07
CA GLY A 375 8.46 -26.52 7.84
C GLY A 375 7.73 -25.63 6.84
N ARG A 376 6.52 -25.14 7.14
CA ARG A 376 5.81 -24.21 6.25
C ARG A 376 6.51 -22.84 6.25
N ARG A 377 7.00 -22.43 5.09
CA ARG A 377 7.60 -21.10 4.88
C ARG A 377 6.54 -20.01 4.84
N PHE A 378 6.87 -18.88 5.43
CA PHE A 378 6.09 -17.65 5.34
C PHE A 378 7.00 -16.43 5.27
N TYR A 379 6.55 -15.39 4.58
CA TYR A 379 7.28 -14.13 4.47
C TYR A 379 7.12 -13.26 5.72
N VAL A 380 8.12 -12.41 5.95
CA VAL A 380 8.10 -11.40 7.01
C VAL A 380 8.50 -10.06 6.39
N GLU A 381 7.64 -9.06 6.55
CA GLU A 381 7.93 -7.69 6.13
C GLU A 381 8.67 -6.96 7.26
N LEU A 382 9.74 -6.26 6.93
CA LEU A 382 10.58 -5.50 7.84
C LEU A 382 10.36 -4.01 7.60
N LYS A 383 10.23 -3.24 8.68
CA LYS A 383 10.00 -1.80 8.60
C LYS A 383 10.80 -1.07 9.67
N THR A 384 11.30 0.11 9.34
CA THR A 384 11.92 1.01 10.31
C THR A 384 11.01 2.22 10.55
N SER A 385 10.93 2.68 11.79
CA SER A 385 10.19 3.91 12.12
C SER A 385 10.87 4.65 13.25
N ARG A 386 10.67 5.98 13.32
CA ARG A 386 10.95 6.75 14.53
C ARG A 386 10.16 6.18 15.71
N GLU A 387 10.77 6.12 16.89
CA GLU A 387 10.10 5.74 18.14
C GLU A 387 8.89 6.66 18.40
N LEU A 388 7.85 6.07 18.98
CA LEU A 388 6.57 6.74 19.11
C LEU A 388 6.55 7.62 20.35
N GLU A 389 6.12 8.85 20.13
CA GLU A 389 5.84 9.83 21.17
C GLU A 389 4.33 10.10 21.18
N TYR A 390 3.81 10.64 22.27
CA TYR A 390 2.37 10.89 22.43
C TYR A 390 1.73 11.58 21.21
N HIS A 391 2.44 12.54 20.60
CA HIS A 391 1.95 13.31 19.45
C HIS A 391 2.15 12.60 18.09
N THR A 392 3.01 11.58 17.98
CA THR A 392 3.27 10.85 16.72
C THR A 392 2.50 9.55 16.60
N VAL A 393 1.95 9.02 17.71
CA VAL A 393 1.17 7.77 17.72
C VAL A 393 -0.03 7.83 16.76
N GLU A 394 -0.76 8.94 16.72
CA GLU A 394 -1.96 9.04 15.88
C GLU A 394 -1.61 8.96 14.39
N ALA A 395 -0.59 9.69 13.94
CA ALA A 395 -0.12 9.63 12.55
C ALA A 395 0.41 8.23 12.20
N TYR A 396 1.18 7.62 13.11
CA TYR A 396 1.64 6.24 12.95
C TYR A 396 0.47 5.26 12.75
N GLU A 397 -0.57 5.34 13.56
CA GLU A 397 -1.71 4.42 13.48
C GLU A 397 -2.65 4.72 12.29
N LYS A 398 -2.82 5.99 11.91
CA LYS A 398 -3.66 6.39 10.77
C LYS A 398 -3.01 6.13 9.42
N GLU A 399 -1.70 6.33 9.31
CA GLU A 399 -1.02 6.37 8.02
C GLU A 399 -0.03 5.22 7.87
N LYS A 400 0.94 5.07 8.79
CA LYS A 400 1.99 4.04 8.67
C LYS A 400 1.43 2.63 8.79
N LEU A 401 0.59 2.37 9.80
CA LEU A 401 -0.05 1.06 9.95
C LEU A 401 -0.99 0.72 8.79
N LEU A 402 -1.63 1.73 8.18
CA LEU A 402 -2.44 1.52 6.97
C LEU A 402 -1.55 1.02 5.82
N ARG A 403 -0.42 1.66 5.56
CA ARG A 403 0.54 1.23 4.52
C ARG A 403 1.09 -0.17 4.79
N PHE A 404 1.52 -0.43 6.02
CA PHE A 404 2.06 -1.73 6.41
C PHE A 404 1.02 -2.84 6.22
N TRP A 405 -0.23 -2.58 6.62
CA TRP A 405 -1.33 -3.50 6.42
C TRP A 405 -1.59 -3.74 4.93
N ILE A 406 -1.73 -2.69 4.11
CA ILE A 406 -2.00 -2.82 2.66
C ILE A 406 -0.92 -3.68 1.98
N GLN A 407 0.35 -3.33 2.21
CA GLN A 407 1.50 -3.99 1.60
C GLN A 407 1.58 -5.48 1.95
N SER A 408 1.36 -5.80 3.23
CA SER A 408 1.43 -7.17 3.74
C SER A 408 0.20 -7.99 3.35
N PHE A 409 -1.00 -7.39 3.46
CA PHE A 409 -2.27 -8.05 3.15
C PHE A 409 -2.37 -8.46 1.69
N LEU A 410 -1.99 -7.57 0.75
CA LEU A 410 -2.08 -7.85 -0.69
C LEU A 410 -1.21 -9.04 -1.12
N ALA A 411 -0.08 -9.23 -0.45
CA ALA A 411 0.89 -10.28 -0.74
C ALA A 411 0.80 -11.49 0.20
N GLY A 412 -0.20 -11.53 1.11
CA GLY A 412 -0.40 -12.66 2.03
C GLY A 412 0.67 -12.78 3.11
N VAL A 413 1.39 -11.70 3.41
CA VAL A 413 2.48 -11.68 4.42
C VAL A 413 1.85 -11.64 5.82
N PRO A 414 2.06 -12.66 6.68
CA PRO A 414 1.37 -12.76 7.97
C PRO A 414 1.96 -11.86 9.07
N TYR A 415 3.23 -11.47 8.97
CA TYR A 415 3.94 -10.71 10.01
C TYR A 415 4.65 -9.48 9.44
N VAL A 416 4.60 -8.40 10.22
CA VAL A 416 5.40 -7.19 10.03
C VAL A 416 6.25 -6.99 11.28
N VAL A 417 7.57 -6.90 11.13
CA VAL A 417 8.49 -6.59 12.24
C VAL A 417 8.97 -5.15 12.08
N VAL A 418 8.69 -4.33 13.08
CA VAL A 418 9.02 -2.91 13.08
C VAL A 418 10.19 -2.65 14.03
N GLY A 419 11.29 -2.12 13.51
CA GLY A 419 12.39 -1.55 14.28
C GLY A 419 12.13 -0.07 14.56
N PHE A 420 11.98 0.30 15.82
CA PHE A 420 11.85 1.68 16.25
C PHE A 420 13.20 2.26 16.59
N ARG A 421 13.55 3.37 15.94
CA ARG A 421 14.83 4.07 16.12
C ARG A 421 14.63 5.45 16.73
N ASN A 422 15.65 5.96 17.42
CA ASN A 422 15.71 7.36 17.84
C ASN A 422 16.23 8.28 16.72
N ASP A 423 16.34 9.58 16.96
CA ASP A 423 16.78 10.54 15.94
C ASP A 423 18.28 10.44 15.57
N ALA A 424 19.07 9.73 16.37
CA ALA A 424 20.46 9.42 16.07
C ALA A 424 20.63 8.14 15.22
N GLY A 425 19.54 7.44 14.88
CA GLY A 425 19.60 6.17 14.15
C GLY A 425 19.94 4.96 15.02
N ILE A 426 19.76 5.05 16.33
CA ILE A 426 19.93 3.91 17.24
C ILE A 426 18.61 3.17 17.37
N LEU A 427 18.63 1.85 17.19
CA LEU A 427 17.48 0.99 17.42
C LEU A 427 17.15 0.96 18.91
N VAL A 428 15.94 1.35 19.31
CA VAL A 428 15.53 1.44 20.72
C VAL A 428 14.47 0.40 21.10
N ARG A 429 13.72 -0.12 20.13
CA ARG A 429 12.68 -1.12 20.36
C ARG A 429 12.39 -1.90 19.07
N THR A 430 11.94 -3.13 19.20
CA THR A 430 11.36 -3.90 18.09
C THR A 430 9.95 -4.34 18.43
N GLU A 431 9.08 -4.47 17.44
CA GLU A 431 7.70 -4.93 17.61
C GLU A 431 7.32 -5.86 16.47
N ARG A 432 6.80 -7.05 16.81
CA ARG A 432 6.27 -7.98 15.82
C ARG A 432 4.75 -7.87 15.79
N LEU A 433 4.21 -7.39 14.68
CA LEU A 433 2.79 -7.24 14.41
C LEU A 433 2.29 -8.39 13.54
N ARG A 434 1.14 -8.96 13.86
CA ARG A 434 0.41 -9.84 12.94
C ARG A 434 -0.43 -8.97 12.01
N THR A 435 -0.33 -9.19 10.70
CA THR A 435 -1.04 -8.39 9.68
C THR A 435 -2.55 -8.34 9.94
N LYS A 436 -3.14 -9.47 10.36
CA LYS A 436 -4.56 -9.57 10.72
C LYS A 436 -4.95 -8.72 11.93
N ASP A 437 -4.05 -8.56 12.91
CA ASP A 437 -4.33 -7.83 14.16
C ASP A 437 -4.19 -6.32 13.98
N ILE A 438 -3.43 -5.85 12.97
CA ILE A 438 -3.28 -4.41 12.68
C ILE A 438 -4.65 -3.77 12.50
N THR A 439 -5.53 -4.40 11.71
CA THR A 439 -6.89 -3.92 11.47
C THR A 439 -7.75 -3.86 12.73
N GLN A 440 -7.55 -4.80 13.67
CA GLN A 440 -8.31 -4.84 14.93
C GLN A 440 -7.90 -3.67 15.84
N LYS A 441 -6.60 -3.38 15.92
CA LYS A 441 -6.04 -2.28 16.71
C LYS A 441 -6.61 -0.93 16.29
N VAL A 442 -6.65 -0.66 14.98
CA VAL A 442 -7.14 0.63 14.44
C VAL A 442 -8.66 0.74 14.39
N LYS A 443 -9.37 -0.40 14.28
CA LYS A 443 -10.83 -0.43 14.26
C LYS A 443 -11.42 0.05 15.59
N ALA A 444 -10.78 -0.27 16.71
CA ALA A 444 -11.20 0.20 18.03
C ALA A 444 -11.17 1.75 18.14
N LYS A 445 -10.30 2.40 17.36
CA LYS A 445 -10.15 3.87 17.33
C LYS A 445 -10.88 4.54 16.16
N ASN A 446 -11.54 3.76 15.29
CA ASN A 446 -12.18 4.24 14.06
C ASN A 446 -11.25 5.06 13.15
N TYR A 447 -9.98 4.68 13.03
CA TYR A 447 -9.03 5.41 12.18
C TYR A 447 -9.16 5.06 10.70
N TRP A 448 -9.29 3.77 10.38
CA TRP A 448 -9.52 3.29 9.01
C TRP A 448 -10.04 1.85 9.04
N GLN A 449 -10.59 1.40 7.92
CA GLN A 449 -11.15 0.06 7.75
C GLN A 449 -10.59 -0.60 6.51
N GLY A 450 -10.01 -1.80 6.65
CA GLY A 450 -9.48 -2.54 5.50
C GLY A 450 -10.53 -2.84 4.43
N GLY A 451 -11.77 -3.13 4.84
CA GLY A 451 -12.89 -3.35 3.92
C GLY A 451 -13.21 -2.15 3.02
N VAL A 452 -13.02 -0.92 3.52
CA VAL A 452 -13.19 0.30 2.72
C VAL A 452 -12.12 0.41 1.63
N CYS A 453 -10.88 0.07 1.96
CA CYS A 453 -9.78 0.04 0.99
C CYS A 453 -10.06 -0.98 -0.13
N LEU A 454 -10.55 -2.17 0.22
CA LEU A 454 -10.91 -3.21 -0.75
C LEU A 454 -12.13 -2.83 -1.60
N ALA A 455 -13.17 -2.25 -0.98
CA ALA A 455 -14.34 -1.74 -1.69
C ALA A 455 -13.98 -0.65 -2.69
N PHE A 456 -13.12 0.28 -2.29
CA PHE A 456 -12.61 1.33 -3.16
C PHE A 456 -11.78 0.74 -4.32
N ALA A 457 -10.82 -0.13 -4.02
CA ALA A 457 -9.99 -0.77 -5.05
C ALA A 457 -10.81 -1.57 -6.05
N ASP A 458 -11.83 -2.32 -5.61
CA ASP A 458 -12.74 -3.05 -6.49
C ASP A 458 -13.46 -2.12 -7.47
N GLU A 459 -13.89 -0.94 -7.02
CA GLU A 459 -14.53 0.05 -7.90
C GLU A 459 -13.55 0.64 -8.90
N VAL A 460 -12.32 0.92 -8.48
CA VAL A 460 -11.25 1.41 -9.36
C VAL A 460 -10.95 0.36 -10.43
N LEU A 461 -10.78 -0.90 -10.06
CA LEU A 461 -10.48 -1.99 -11.00
C LEU A 461 -11.66 -2.25 -11.96
N CYS A 462 -12.91 -2.25 -11.47
CA CYS A 462 -14.10 -2.33 -12.31
C CYS A 462 -14.12 -1.20 -13.35
N TRP A 463 -13.89 0.04 -12.91
CA TRP A 463 -13.90 1.21 -13.76
C TRP A 463 -12.77 1.17 -14.79
N LEU A 464 -11.55 0.84 -14.38
CA LEU A 464 -10.40 0.73 -15.28
C LEU A 464 -10.63 -0.34 -16.34
N TYR A 465 -11.01 -1.56 -15.93
CA TYR A 465 -11.16 -2.67 -16.87
C TYR A 465 -12.28 -2.42 -17.91
N GLY A 466 -13.36 -1.77 -17.50
CA GLY A 466 -14.47 -1.38 -18.40
C GLY A 466 -14.18 -0.18 -19.30
N THR A 467 -13.22 0.67 -18.94
CA THR A 467 -12.91 1.92 -19.66
C THR A 467 -11.75 1.76 -20.64
N VAL A 468 -10.67 1.10 -20.20
CA VAL A 468 -9.42 0.94 -20.95
C VAL A 468 -9.66 0.09 -22.21
N LYS A 469 -9.27 0.63 -23.37
CA LYS A 469 -9.44 -0.02 -24.68
C LYS A 469 -8.24 -0.88 -25.03
N GLU A 470 -8.50 -1.91 -25.82
CA GLU A 470 -7.48 -2.84 -26.31
C GLU A 470 -6.44 -2.11 -27.17
N ASN A 471 -5.15 -2.43 -26.99
CA ASN A 471 -4.02 -1.83 -27.71
C ASN A 471 -3.89 -0.30 -27.57
N GLU A 472 -4.41 0.25 -26.47
CA GLU A 472 -4.27 1.67 -26.14
C GLU A 472 -3.42 1.85 -24.88
N ASP A 473 -2.87 3.06 -24.75
CA ASP A 473 -1.95 3.46 -23.69
C ASP A 473 -2.51 4.67 -22.95
N TYR A 474 -2.50 4.58 -21.62
CA TYR A 474 -3.05 5.60 -20.75
C TYR A 474 -2.10 5.88 -19.58
N VAL A 475 -2.33 7.02 -18.92
CA VAL A 475 -1.77 7.34 -17.61
C VAL A 475 -2.94 7.46 -16.64
N LEU A 476 -2.90 6.67 -15.57
CA LEU A 476 -3.79 6.85 -14.43
C LEU A 476 -3.08 7.72 -13.40
N GLN A 477 -3.73 8.79 -12.96
CA GLN A 477 -3.17 9.70 -11.98
C GLN A 477 -4.15 10.07 -10.87
N PHE A 478 -3.60 10.28 -9.69
CA PHE A 478 -4.24 10.94 -8.57
C PHE A 478 -3.35 12.13 -8.21
N VAL A 479 -3.84 13.36 -8.38
CA VAL A 479 -3.03 14.58 -8.21
C VAL A 479 -3.86 15.68 -7.58
N HIS A 480 -3.20 16.71 -7.05
CA HIS A 480 -3.88 17.82 -6.37
C HIS A 480 -5.02 18.43 -7.23
N PRO A 481 -6.25 18.54 -6.70
CA PRO A 481 -6.63 18.55 -5.28
C PRO A 481 -7.04 17.19 -4.68
N CYS A 482 -6.62 16.07 -5.27
CA CYS A 482 -6.80 14.71 -4.72
C CYS A 482 -8.27 14.34 -4.44
N ASN A 483 -9.16 14.71 -5.36
CA ASN A 483 -10.61 14.47 -5.25
C ASN A 483 -11.19 13.49 -6.30
N ARG A 484 -10.39 13.10 -7.29
CA ARG A 484 -10.76 12.14 -8.33
C ARG A 484 -9.52 11.47 -8.91
N LEU A 485 -9.69 10.24 -9.40
CA LEU A 485 -8.75 9.60 -10.29
C LEU A 485 -9.01 10.06 -11.72
N GLU A 486 -7.96 10.35 -12.47
CA GLU A 486 -8.03 10.80 -13.86
C GLU A 486 -7.31 9.79 -14.75
N LEU A 487 -8.01 9.26 -15.75
CA LEU A 487 -7.44 8.42 -16.80
C LEU A 487 -7.20 9.30 -18.02
N LEU A 488 -5.94 9.50 -18.37
CA LEU A 488 -5.49 10.34 -19.49
C LEU A 488 -4.93 9.47 -20.60
N ARG A 489 -5.05 9.91 -21.86
CA ARG A 489 -4.33 9.27 -22.96
C ARG A 489 -2.83 9.48 -22.77
N ALA A 490 -2.04 8.42 -22.90
CA ALA A 490 -0.59 8.53 -22.79
C ALA A 490 -0.04 9.36 -23.97
N GLN A 491 0.93 10.22 -23.68
CA GLN A 491 1.68 10.98 -24.70
C GLN A 491 2.93 10.21 -25.16
N SER A 492 3.45 9.35 -24.29
CA SER A 492 4.57 8.46 -24.57
C SER A 492 4.09 7.10 -25.09
N PRO A 493 4.87 6.44 -25.96
CA PRO A 493 4.56 5.10 -26.41
C PRO A 493 4.59 4.09 -25.25
N CYS A 494 3.93 2.94 -25.45
CA CYS A 494 4.03 1.78 -24.57
C CYS A 494 5.51 1.43 -24.28
N PRO A 495 5.85 1.07 -23.03
CA PRO A 495 7.19 0.59 -22.69
C PRO A 495 7.66 -0.56 -23.60
N GLU A 496 8.95 -0.55 -23.96
CA GLU A 496 9.56 -1.56 -24.82
C GLU A 496 9.46 -2.96 -24.19
N ALA A 497 9.70 -3.07 -22.89
CA ALA A 497 9.56 -4.32 -22.13
C ALA A 497 8.19 -4.99 -22.30
N LEU A 498 7.11 -4.18 -22.31
CA LEU A 498 5.75 -4.65 -22.55
C LEU A 498 5.52 -5.06 -24.01
N THR A 499 6.06 -4.29 -24.94
CA THR A 499 5.95 -4.59 -26.38
C THR A 499 6.62 -5.91 -26.71
N LEU A 500 7.86 -6.13 -26.22
CA LEU A 500 8.61 -7.38 -26.37
C LEU A 500 7.90 -8.55 -25.70
N HIS A 501 7.34 -8.36 -24.50
CA HIS A 501 6.57 -9.38 -23.81
C HIS A 501 5.40 -9.90 -24.66
N VAL A 502 4.61 -8.99 -25.24
CA VAL A 502 3.46 -9.34 -26.08
C VAL A 502 3.89 -10.06 -27.36
N GLN A 503 4.97 -9.61 -28.01
CA GLN A 503 5.51 -10.28 -29.20
C GLN A 503 5.95 -11.72 -28.92
N GLN A 504 6.61 -11.94 -27.79
CA GLN A 504 7.03 -13.27 -27.35
C GLN A 504 5.83 -14.18 -27.02
N LEU A 505 4.75 -13.63 -26.47
CA LEU A 505 3.51 -14.38 -26.22
C LEU A 505 2.75 -14.71 -27.51
N SER A 506 2.83 -13.89 -28.55
CA SER A 506 2.15 -14.14 -29.83
C SER A 506 2.93 -15.07 -30.75
N GLY A 507 4.10 -15.58 -30.33
CA GLY A 507 4.95 -16.44 -31.16
C GLY A 507 5.57 -15.71 -32.36
N ALA A 508 5.61 -14.38 -32.34
CA ALA A 508 6.12 -13.52 -33.41
C ALA A 508 7.59 -13.12 -33.16
N ALA A 509 8.38 -14.02 -32.59
CA ALA A 509 9.82 -13.85 -32.49
C ALA A 509 10.45 -14.48 -33.75
N ASP A 510 11.01 -13.62 -34.62
CA ASP A 510 11.83 -14.02 -35.78
C ASP A 510 13.03 -14.88 -35.39
#